data_AF-A0A067EWH3-F1
#
_entry.id   AF-A0A067EWH3-F1
#
_cell.length_a   1.000
_cell.length_b   1.000
_cell.length_c   1.000
_cell.angle_alpha   90.00
_cell.angle_beta   90.00
_cell.angle_gamma   90.00
#
_symmetry.space_group_name_H-M   'P 1'
#
loop_
_entity.id
_entity.type
_entity.pdbx_description
1 polymer ?
#
loop_
_entity_poly.entity_id
_entity_poly.type
_entity_poly.pdbx_seq_one_letter_code
_entity_poly.pdbx_strand_id
1 'polypeptide(L)'
;MEEVRGANTWTEELASLVEDTGIHYAGEPEISARPRKSVKDEPELEKENLKDQVTAFLKSWGEMLLELGKGCKDILQQTVVTEDSFVVQKLGGPVAKVSGRLRFLNDFLPEDRDPIHAWPVVFFVFILALCVLSFNTNQDNSVPPVKKVRIHPPSASRILLPDGRHLAFHELGVPAGRARYSLIAPHSFLSSRLAGIPGVRTSLLEDFGVRLVTFDLPGFGESDPHPSRNLNSSALDMLHLANAVGVSDKFWVVGYSSGSMHAWAALRYIPDRVAGAAMFAPMINPYEPSMTKEEMRRTWEEWLPRRRFMYFLARRFPKLLSFSYRRSFLSGKHGRIDKWMPLSLKKKDEVLIEDPIFEEYWHRDVEESIRQGNTKPFIEEAVLQVSNWGFRLADLQVRKECQRRGFLPWLRAMYSQEECELAGFLDPIHIWQVCIIFRLTC
;
A
#
# COMPACT_ATOMS: atom_id res chain seq x y z
N MET A 1 -41.75 6.58 -47.47
CA MET A 1 -41.43 7.13 -46.13
C MET A 1 -40.89 5.94 -45.37
N GLU A 2 -39.61 5.80 -45.08
CA GLU A 2 -38.56 6.76 -44.76
C GLU A 2 -37.24 6.00 -45.01
N GLU A 3 -36.27 6.61 -45.69
CA GLU A 3 -34.95 6.01 -45.91
C GLU A 3 -33.86 6.84 -45.22
N VAL A 4 -32.95 6.11 -44.61
CA VAL A 4 -31.89 6.49 -43.67
C VAL A 4 -30.88 7.46 -44.29
N ARG A 5 -30.59 8.58 -43.61
CA ARG A 5 -29.42 9.45 -43.91
C ARG A 5 -28.28 9.12 -42.95
N GLY A 6 -27.15 8.70 -43.53
CA GLY A 6 -25.88 8.45 -42.84
C GLY A 6 -25.20 9.72 -42.33
N ALA A 7 -24.36 9.55 -41.32
CA ALA A 7 -23.65 10.60 -40.60
C ALA A 7 -22.48 11.20 -41.42
N ASN A 8 -22.36 12.52 -41.37
CA ASN A 8 -21.29 13.30 -41.99
C ASN A 8 -19.94 13.05 -41.28
N THR A 9 -18.86 13.02 -42.05
CA THR A 9 -17.49 12.84 -41.59
C THR A 9 -16.85 14.16 -41.17
N TRP A 10 -16.10 14.13 -40.06
CA TRP A 10 -15.36 15.21 -39.38
C TRP A 10 -14.52 16.16 -40.27
N THR A 11 -14.24 15.79 -41.51
CA THR A 11 -13.51 16.61 -42.48
C THR A 11 -14.30 17.82 -42.98
N GLU A 12 -15.64 17.76 -43.01
CA GLU A 12 -16.47 18.87 -43.50
C GLU A 12 -16.67 19.98 -42.44
N GLU A 13 -16.58 19.66 -41.16
CA GLU A 13 -16.75 20.61 -40.06
C GLU A 13 -15.52 21.52 -39.85
N LEU A 14 -14.33 21.06 -40.25
CA LEU A 14 -13.10 21.84 -40.19
C LEU A 14 -12.96 22.82 -41.35
N ALA A 15 -13.56 22.53 -42.50
CA ALA A 15 -13.53 23.41 -43.67
C ALA A 15 -14.38 24.68 -43.46
N SER A 16 -15.46 24.61 -42.67
CA SER A 16 -16.35 25.75 -42.41
C SER A 16 -15.80 26.75 -41.38
N LEU A 17 -14.79 26.37 -40.59
CA LEU A 17 -14.19 27.22 -39.55
C LEU A 17 -13.05 28.12 -40.05
N VAL A 18 -12.58 27.93 -41.28
CA VAL A 18 -11.44 28.68 -41.86
C VAL A 18 -11.90 29.77 -42.85
N GLU A 19 -13.14 29.74 -43.33
CA GLU A 19 -13.63 30.70 -44.35
C GLU A 19 -14.14 32.04 -43.78
N ASP A 20 -14.25 32.21 -42.46
CA ASP A 20 -14.78 33.45 -41.88
C ASP A 20 -13.70 34.32 -41.23
N THR A 21 -12.83 34.89 -42.07
CA THR A 21 -12.08 36.11 -41.70
C THR A 21 -12.26 37.16 -42.79
N GLY A 22 -13.38 37.87 -42.70
CA GLY A 22 -13.72 38.98 -43.59
C GLY A 22 -12.69 40.09 -43.57
N ILE A 23 -11.99 40.28 -44.69
CA ILE A 23 -11.37 41.55 -45.08
C ILE A 23 -11.65 41.76 -46.58
N HIS A 24 -12.63 42.62 -46.88
CA HIS A 24 -12.91 43.06 -48.24
C HIS A 24 -11.97 44.21 -48.62
N TYR A 25 -11.27 44.09 -49.76
CA TYR A 25 -10.78 45.22 -50.53
C TYR A 25 -11.34 45.14 -51.96
N ALA A 26 -12.01 46.21 -52.37
CA ALA A 26 -12.64 46.38 -53.67
C ALA A 26 -11.62 46.84 -54.72
N GLY A 27 -11.77 46.37 -55.97
CA GLY A 27 -11.13 46.99 -57.14
C GLY A 27 -10.73 46.00 -58.23
N GLU A 28 -11.65 45.73 -59.16
CA GLU A 28 -11.35 45.28 -60.53
C GLU A 28 -11.19 46.52 -61.45
N PRO A 29 -10.46 46.48 -62.59
CA PRO A 29 -11.01 45.81 -63.78
C PRO A 29 -10.03 45.11 -64.76
N GLU A 30 -10.64 44.14 -65.46
CA GLU A 30 -10.37 43.53 -66.77
C GLU A 30 -9.29 44.12 -67.69
N ILE A 31 -8.45 43.26 -68.32
CA ILE A 31 -8.08 43.36 -69.75
C ILE A 31 -8.00 41.96 -70.41
N SER A 32 -8.58 41.91 -71.60
CA SER A 32 -8.78 40.84 -72.58
C SER A 32 -7.51 40.33 -73.31
N ALA A 33 -7.64 39.13 -73.87
CA ALA A 33 -6.64 38.25 -74.47
C ALA A 33 -6.04 38.69 -75.83
N ARG A 34 -4.80 38.23 -76.12
CA ARG A 34 -4.38 37.77 -77.47
C ARG A 34 -3.13 36.85 -77.43
N PRO A 35 -2.98 35.91 -78.40
CA PRO A 35 -2.04 34.78 -78.29
C PRO A 35 -0.75 34.92 -79.11
N ARG A 36 0.21 34.02 -78.80
CA ARG A 36 1.46 33.60 -79.50
C ARG A 36 2.77 34.12 -78.90
N LYS A 37 3.56 33.19 -78.34
CA LYS A 37 4.68 32.54 -79.03
C LYS A 37 5.33 31.50 -78.12
N SER A 38 5.57 30.32 -78.68
CA SER A 38 6.44 29.29 -78.14
C SER A 38 7.84 29.85 -77.87
N VAL A 39 8.21 29.96 -76.60
CA VAL A 39 9.59 30.07 -76.15
C VAL A 39 9.75 29.03 -75.06
N LYS A 40 10.64 28.07 -75.35
CA LYS A 40 11.17 27.12 -74.38
C LYS A 40 11.86 27.92 -73.27
N ASP A 41 11.50 27.62 -72.03
CA ASP A 41 12.37 27.48 -70.86
C ASP A 41 11.46 27.57 -69.62
N GLU A 42 10.98 26.41 -69.16
CA GLU A 42 10.44 26.27 -67.81
C GLU A 42 11.61 26.42 -66.82
N PRO A 43 11.57 27.33 -65.84
CA PRO A 43 12.26 27.06 -64.59
C PRO A 43 11.44 26.00 -63.86
N GLU A 44 12.06 24.85 -63.58
CA GLU A 44 11.51 23.82 -62.70
C GLU A 44 10.97 24.47 -61.43
N LEU A 45 9.67 24.31 -61.20
CA LEU A 45 9.06 24.63 -59.91
C LEU A 45 9.61 23.59 -58.92
N GLU A 46 10.68 23.95 -58.19
CA GLU A 46 11.17 23.15 -57.06
C GLU A 46 9.99 22.92 -56.11
N LYS A 47 9.49 21.69 -56.08
CA LYS A 47 8.58 21.24 -55.03
C LYS A 47 9.38 21.25 -53.74
N GLU A 48 9.22 22.31 -52.93
CA GLU A 48 9.78 22.37 -51.59
C GLU A 48 9.52 21.03 -50.89
N ASN A 49 10.60 20.41 -50.46
CA ASN A 49 10.57 19.09 -49.86
C ASN A 49 9.77 19.20 -48.56
N LEU A 50 8.90 18.23 -48.27
CA LEU A 50 8.12 18.19 -47.02
C LEU A 50 9.05 18.32 -45.78
N LYS A 51 10.30 17.89 -45.94
CA LYS A 51 11.40 18.08 -44.98
C LYS A 51 11.76 19.56 -44.73
N ASP A 52 11.73 20.42 -45.74
CA ASP A 52 12.06 21.84 -45.62
C ASP A 52 10.94 22.61 -44.92
N GLN A 53 9.67 22.26 -45.21
CA GLN A 53 8.51 22.79 -44.46
C GLN A 53 8.54 22.37 -42.99
N VAL A 54 8.85 21.10 -42.70
CA VAL A 54 9.00 20.62 -41.31
C VAL A 54 10.16 21.32 -40.60
N THR A 55 11.26 21.58 -41.32
CA THR A 55 12.43 22.28 -40.76
C THR A 55 12.12 23.74 -40.46
N ALA A 56 11.40 24.43 -41.37
CA ALA A 56 10.93 25.80 -41.16
C ALA A 56 9.93 25.90 -40.00
N PHE A 57 9.00 24.94 -39.89
CA PHE A 57 8.05 24.87 -38.78
C PHE A 57 8.76 24.65 -37.43
N LEU A 58 9.71 23.72 -37.36
CA LEU A 58 10.48 23.47 -36.14
C LEU A 58 11.32 24.67 -35.72
N LYS A 59 11.89 25.40 -36.69
CA LYS A 59 12.63 26.64 -36.42
C LYS A 59 11.73 27.73 -35.85
N SER A 60 10.57 27.97 -36.48
CA SER A 60 9.58 28.94 -36.01
C SER A 60 9.04 28.57 -34.63
N TRP A 61 8.75 27.28 -34.39
CA TRP A 61 8.31 26.82 -33.08
C TRP A 61 9.39 26.99 -32.00
N GLY A 62 10.66 26.73 -32.34
CA GLY A 62 11.79 26.98 -31.44
C GLY A 62 11.96 28.47 -31.10
N GLU A 63 11.81 29.35 -32.07
CA GLU A 63 11.87 30.80 -31.88
C GLU A 63 10.72 31.30 -31.00
N MET A 64 9.51 30.81 -31.24
CA MET A 64 8.33 31.16 -30.46
C MET A 64 8.40 30.65 -29.01
N LEU A 65 8.98 29.46 -28.78
CA LEU A 65 9.28 28.96 -27.43
C LEU A 65 10.35 29.79 -26.72
N LEU A 66 11.36 30.27 -27.45
CA LEU A 66 12.39 31.15 -26.91
C LEU A 66 11.80 32.50 -26.49
N GLU A 67 10.91 33.08 -27.30
CA GLU A 67 10.21 34.32 -26.96
C GLU A 67 9.25 34.13 -25.79
N LEU A 68 8.51 33.02 -25.74
CA LEU A 68 7.68 32.68 -24.59
C LEU A 68 8.54 32.54 -23.32
N GLY A 69 9.70 31.89 -23.41
CA GLY A 69 10.64 31.77 -22.29
C GLY A 69 11.19 33.12 -21.80
N LYS A 70 11.49 34.04 -22.74
CA LYS A 70 11.87 35.43 -22.40
C LYS A 70 10.71 36.19 -21.76
N GLY A 71 9.50 36.08 -22.29
CA GLY A 71 8.30 36.68 -21.72
C GLY A 71 7.99 36.17 -20.31
N CYS A 72 8.10 34.86 -20.07
CA CYS A 72 7.96 34.29 -18.73
C CYS A 72 9.06 34.77 -17.77
N LYS A 73 10.30 34.92 -18.25
CA LYS A 73 11.41 35.48 -17.46
C LYS A 73 11.15 36.95 -17.09
N ASP A 74 10.66 37.75 -18.03
CA ASP A 74 10.37 39.17 -17.81
C ASP A 74 9.19 39.34 -16.85
N ILE A 75 8.14 38.52 -16.98
CA ILE A 75 7.03 38.47 -16.03
C ILE A 75 7.53 38.06 -14.64
N LEU A 76 8.41 37.06 -14.53
CA LEU A 76 9.00 36.66 -13.25
C LEU A 76 9.88 37.77 -12.66
N GLN A 77 10.69 38.47 -13.46
CA GLN A 77 11.48 39.60 -12.99
C GLN A 77 10.60 40.75 -12.51
N GLN A 78 9.52 41.06 -13.23
CA GLN A 78 8.59 42.13 -12.84
C GLN A 78 7.70 41.78 -11.64
N THR A 79 7.39 40.49 -11.45
CA THR A 79 6.45 40.03 -10.40
C THR A 79 7.15 39.59 -9.11
N VAL A 80 8.39 39.09 -9.19
CA VAL A 80 9.09 38.45 -8.05
C VAL A 80 10.31 39.25 -7.57
N VAL A 81 10.97 40.04 -8.42
CA VAL A 81 12.30 40.62 -8.12
C VAL A 81 12.24 42.09 -7.71
N THR A 82 11.12 42.79 -7.92
CA THR A 82 10.93 44.17 -7.46
C THR A 82 10.49 44.21 -5.99
N GLU A 83 11.19 44.98 -5.16
CA GLU A 83 10.95 45.09 -3.70
C GLU A 83 9.54 45.59 -3.34
N ASP A 84 8.81 46.17 -4.30
CA ASP A 84 7.44 46.68 -4.14
C ASP A 84 6.33 45.69 -4.54
N SER A 85 6.67 44.42 -4.85
CA SER A 85 5.67 43.42 -5.24
C SER A 85 4.75 43.00 -4.08
N PHE A 86 3.44 42.95 -4.34
CA PHE A 86 2.39 42.49 -3.41
C PHE A 86 2.69 41.10 -2.82
N VAL A 87 3.37 40.23 -3.59
CA VAL A 87 3.78 38.89 -3.17
C VAL A 87 4.84 38.97 -2.07
N VAL A 88 5.86 39.82 -2.23
CA VAL A 88 6.94 39.99 -1.26
C VAL A 88 6.40 40.59 0.05
N GLN A 89 5.53 41.60 -0.03
CA GLN A 89 4.93 42.22 1.16
C GLN A 89 4.00 41.29 1.95
N LYS A 90 3.20 40.45 1.26
CA LYS A 90 2.18 39.61 1.92
C LYS A 90 2.70 38.22 2.32
N LEU A 91 3.63 37.64 1.55
CA LEU A 91 4.19 36.31 1.79
C LEU A 91 5.60 36.34 2.41
N GLY A 92 6.30 37.48 2.42
CA GLY A 92 7.66 37.59 2.95
C GLY A 92 7.79 37.14 4.41
N GLY A 93 6.85 37.53 5.28
CA GLY A 93 6.85 37.13 6.69
C GLY A 93 6.68 35.61 6.90
N PRO A 94 5.62 34.98 6.38
CA PRO A 94 5.43 33.53 6.45
C PRO A 94 6.56 32.72 5.78
N VAL A 95 7.03 33.17 4.60
CA VAL A 95 8.10 32.49 3.85
C VAL A 95 9.45 32.59 4.58
N ALA A 96 9.79 33.73 5.18
CA ALA A 96 11.00 33.86 6.00
C ALA A 96 10.96 32.97 7.26
N LYS A 97 9.79 32.79 7.87
CA LYS A 97 9.61 31.92 9.03
C LYS A 97 9.73 30.43 8.67
N VAL A 98 9.25 30.05 7.49
CA VAL A 98 9.39 28.69 6.94
C VAL A 98 10.81 28.43 6.44
N SER A 99 11.45 29.37 5.75
CA SER A 99 12.83 29.25 5.29
C SER A 99 13.80 29.15 6.46
N GLY A 100 13.57 29.89 7.55
CA GLY A 100 14.32 29.77 8.79
C GLY A 100 14.24 28.38 9.41
N ARG A 101 13.08 27.71 9.36
CA ARG A 101 12.90 26.33 9.85
C ARG A 101 13.46 25.26 8.92
N LEU A 102 13.56 25.56 7.62
CA LEU A 102 14.05 24.64 6.59
C LEU A 102 15.51 24.89 6.22
N ARG A 103 16.20 25.81 6.91
CA ARG A 103 17.59 26.18 6.62
C ARG A 103 18.56 25.00 6.74
N PHE A 104 18.26 24.01 7.59
CA PHE A 104 19.01 22.76 7.70
C PHE A 104 19.05 21.94 6.40
N LEU A 105 18.09 22.16 5.49
CA LEU A 105 18.11 21.48 4.20
C LEU A 105 19.23 22.01 3.29
N ASN A 106 19.71 23.24 3.52
CA ASN A 106 20.82 23.81 2.77
C ASN A 106 22.14 23.05 3.00
N ASP A 107 22.27 22.33 4.12
CA ASP A 107 23.43 21.49 4.43
C ASP A 107 23.54 20.28 3.48
N PHE A 108 22.48 19.98 2.71
CA PHE A 108 22.46 18.93 1.70
C PHE A 108 22.77 19.45 0.28
N LEU A 109 22.92 20.76 0.09
CA LEU A 109 23.36 21.34 -1.17
C LEU A 109 24.90 21.33 -1.24
N PRO A 110 25.50 21.08 -2.41
CA PRO A 110 26.95 21.28 -2.60
C PRO A 110 27.35 22.72 -2.24
N GLU A 111 28.49 22.89 -1.57
CA GLU A 111 28.96 24.18 -1.02
C GLU A 111 29.01 25.32 -2.05
N ASP A 112 29.13 24.99 -3.34
CA ASP A 112 29.26 25.95 -4.45
C ASP A 112 27.91 26.48 -4.99
N ARG A 113 26.76 26.11 -4.39
CA ARG A 113 25.44 26.46 -4.93
C ARG A 113 24.63 27.32 -3.98
N ASP A 114 24.30 28.53 -4.44
CA ASP A 114 23.39 29.44 -3.74
C ASP A 114 22.00 28.79 -3.55
N PRO A 115 21.52 28.62 -2.30
CA PRO A 115 20.22 28.04 -1.98
C PRO A 115 19.04 28.71 -2.69
N ILE A 116 19.12 30.02 -2.94
CA ILE A 116 18.06 30.79 -3.62
C ILE A 116 17.86 30.31 -5.06
N HIS A 117 18.90 29.79 -5.70
CA HIS A 117 18.89 29.33 -7.08
C HIS A 117 18.74 27.81 -7.17
N ALA A 118 19.32 27.06 -6.23
CA ALA A 118 19.31 25.60 -6.24
C ALA A 118 17.93 25.02 -5.87
N TRP A 119 17.26 25.54 -4.85
CA TRP A 119 15.97 25.00 -4.40
C TRP A 119 14.85 25.12 -5.43
N PRO A 120 14.65 26.25 -6.12
CA PRO A 120 13.65 26.34 -7.18
C PRO A 120 13.87 25.31 -8.29
N VAL A 121 15.13 25.04 -8.67
CA VAL A 121 15.46 24.02 -9.67
C VAL A 121 15.15 22.62 -9.15
N VAL A 122 15.53 22.30 -7.91
CA VAL A 122 15.21 21.01 -7.27
C VAL A 122 13.70 20.80 -7.17
N PHE A 123 12.94 21.81 -6.75
CA PHE A 123 11.48 21.75 -6.69
C PHE A 123 10.86 21.61 -8.08
N PHE A 124 11.37 22.34 -9.07
CA PHE A 124 10.91 22.26 -10.44
C PHE A 124 11.16 20.86 -11.02
N VAL A 125 12.38 20.33 -10.88
CA VAL A 125 12.73 18.97 -11.33
C VAL A 125 11.90 17.92 -10.57
N PHE A 126 11.67 18.11 -9.27
CA PHE A 126 10.81 17.22 -8.48
C PHE A 126 9.36 17.24 -8.96
N ILE A 127 8.78 18.42 -9.22
CA ILE A 127 7.44 18.57 -9.78
C ILE A 127 7.38 17.97 -11.18
N LEU A 128 8.37 18.23 -12.03
CA LEU A 128 8.42 17.73 -13.40
C LEU A 128 8.58 16.20 -13.42
N ALA A 129 9.39 15.64 -12.52
CA ALA A 129 9.48 14.19 -12.31
C ALA A 129 8.15 13.61 -11.82
N LEU A 130 7.45 14.27 -10.89
CA LEU A 130 6.11 13.86 -10.46
C LEU A 130 5.08 13.94 -11.59
N CYS A 131 5.13 14.98 -12.41
CA CYS A 131 4.27 15.13 -13.59
C CYS A 131 4.56 14.02 -14.60
N VAL A 132 5.82 13.80 -14.97
CA VAL A 132 6.22 12.73 -15.90
C VAL A 132 5.83 11.35 -15.37
N LEU A 133 6.02 11.08 -14.08
CA LEU A 133 5.55 9.84 -13.44
C LEU A 133 4.02 9.72 -13.44
N SER A 134 3.30 10.84 -13.35
CA SER A 134 1.83 10.89 -13.42
C SER A 134 1.27 10.81 -14.84
N PHE A 135 2.05 11.21 -15.86
CA PHE A 135 1.66 11.13 -17.27
C PHE A 135 2.09 9.81 -17.91
N ASN A 136 3.23 9.23 -17.52
CA ASN A 136 3.67 7.90 -17.97
C ASN A 136 2.79 6.76 -17.42
N THR A 137 1.89 7.03 -16.48
CA THR A 137 0.84 6.07 -16.10
C THR A 137 -0.26 5.90 -17.16
N ASN A 138 -0.27 6.71 -18.23
CA ASN A 138 -1.27 6.67 -19.30
C ASN A 138 -0.71 6.19 -20.66
N GLN A 139 0.39 5.43 -20.69
CA GLN A 139 0.73 4.66 -21.90
C GLN A 139 -0.03 3.33 -21.89
N ASP A 140 -1.01 3.27 -22.79
CA ASP A 140 -1.87 2.13 -23.09
C ASP A 140 -1.08 0.85 -23.34
N ASN A 141 -1.20 -0.09 -22.40
CA ASN A 141 -1.15 -1.51 -22.67
C ASN A 141 -2.46 -2.07 -22.14
N SER A 142 -3.33 -2.55 -23.04
CA SER A 142 -4.57 -3.31 -22.81
C SER A 142 -4.85 -3.63 -21.34
N VAL A 143 -5.37 -2.64 -20.60
CA VAL A 143 -5.60 -2.81 -19.16
C VAL A 143 -6.79 -3.75 -19.01
N PRO A 144 -6.62 -4.94 -18.40
CA PRO A 144 -7.76 -5.82 -18.15
C PRO A 144 -8.82 -5.03 -17.36
N PRO A 145 -10.12 -5.27 -17.60
CA PRO A 145 -11.19 -4.47 -17.01
C PRO A 145 -10.99 -4.41 -15.49
N VAL A 146 -10.75 -3.20 -14.98
CA VAL A 146 -10.44 -3.00 -13.56
C VAL A 146 -11.66 -3.41 -12.74
N LYS A 147 -11.56 -4.55 -12.05
CA LYS A 147 -12.65 -5.10 -11.24
C LYS A 147 -12.94 -4.12 -10.10
N LYS A 148 -14.19 -3.67 -9.98
CA LYS A 148 -14.61 -2.77 -8.89
C LYS A 148 -14.87 -3.57 -7.62
N VAL A 149 -14.55 -2.96 -6.48
CA VAL A 149 -14.90 -3.47 -5.14
C VAL A 149 -16.41 -3.52 -5.02
N ARG A 150 -16.95 -4.65 -4.55
CA ARG A 150 -18.37 -4.83 -4.27
C ARG A 150 -18.63 -4.74 -2.77
N ILE A 151 -19.75 -4.10 -2.42
CA ILE A 151 -20.26 -4.11 -1.05
C ILE A 151 -21.34 -5.20 -0.99
N HIS A 152 -21.10 -6.21 -0.16
CA HIS A 152 -22.04 -7.31 0.06
C HIS A 152 -22.98 -7.00 1.23
N PRO A 153 -24.20 -7.55 1.25
CA PRO A 153 -25.07 -7.46 2.40
C PRO A 153 -24.39 -8.00 3.67
N PRO A 154 -24.68 -7.42 4.86
CA PRO A 154 -24.24 -7.97 6.13
C PRO A 154 -24.61 -9.45 6.27
N SER A 155 -23.63 -10.28 6.64
CA SER A 155 -23.79 -11.73 6.76
C SER A 155 -23.13 -12.32 8.02
N ALA A 156 -22.45 -11.48 8.80
CA ALA A 156 -21.71 -11.95 9.97
C ALA A 156 -22.63 -12.41 11.11
N SER A 157 -22.26 -13.54 11.73
CA SER A 157 -22.63 -13.79 13.12
C SER A 157 -21.88 -12.80 14.01
N ARG A 158 -22.54 -12.26 15.03
CA ARG A 158 -21.97 -11.25 15.93
C ARG A 158 -22.15 -11.65 17.38
N ILE A 159 -21.17 -11.30 18.21
CA ILE A 159 -21.27 -11.36 19.66
C ILE A 159 -21.16 -9.96 20.23
N LEU A 160 -21.83 -9.72 21.37
CA LEU A 160 -21.67 -8.49 22.14
C LEU A 160 -20.54 -8.69 23.15
N LEU A 161 -19.53 -7.83 23.08
CA LEU A 161 -18.41 -7.80 24.02
C LEU A 161 -18.80 -7.03 25.30
N PRO A 162 -18.10 -7.27 26.43
CA PRO A 162 -18.41 -6.60 27.70
C PRO A 162 -18.31 -5.06 27.65
N ASP A 163 -17.55 -4.52 26.70
CA ASP A 163 -17.39 -3.08 26.49
C ASP A 163 -18.43 -2.47 25.53
N GLY A 164 -19.42 -3.26 25.10
CA GLY A 164 -20.53 -2.85 24.24
C GLY A 164 -20.23 -2.92 22.74
N ARG A 165 -19.00 -3.26 22.33
CA ARG A 165 -18.67 -3.51 20.91
C ARG A 165 -19.25 -4.82 20.44
N HIS A 166 -19.62 -4.89 19.17
CA HIS A 166 -19.90 -6.15 18.49
C HIS A 166 -18.66 -6.67 17.77
N LEU A 167 -18.39 -7.96 17.94
CA LEU A 167 -17.36 -8.68 17.21
C LEU A 167 -18.02 -9.63 16.20
N ALA A 168 -17.71 -9.46 14.92
CA ALA A 168 -18.18 -10.28 13.83
C ALA A 168 -17.27 -11.51 13.64
N PHE A 169 -17.87 -12.68 13.48
CA PHE A 169 -17.15 -13.95 13.37
C PHE A 169 -17.77 -14.89 12.35
N HIS A 170 -16.99 -15.90 11.97
CA HIS A 170 -17.38 -16.96 11.06
C HIS A 170 -16.88 -18.31 11.59
N GLU A 171 -17.63 -19.37 11.33
CA GLU A 171 -17.33 -20.72 11.80
C GLU A 171 -17.24 -21.68 10.62
N LEU A 172 -16.23 -22.53 10.63
CA LEU A 172 -15.96 -23.56 9.62
C LEU A 172 -15.65 -24.90 10.31
N GLY A 173 -16.01 -26.00 9.65
CA GLY A 173 -15.78 -27.36 10.15
C GLY A 173 -16.95 -27.87 11.00
N VAL A 174 -16.66 -28.63 12.05
CA VAL A 174 -17.71 -29.27 12.88
C VAL A 174 -18.30 -28.30 13.93
N PRO A 175 -19.56 -28.47 14.34
CA PRO A 175 -20.16 -27.69 15.44
C PRO A 175 -19.50 -28.01 16.78
N ALA A 176 -19.71 -27.12 17.77
CA ALA A 176 -19.14 -27.19 19.12
C ALA A 176 -19.18 -28.60 19.75
N GLY A 177 -20.37 -29.23 19.77
CA GLY A 177 -20.57 -30.53 20.43
C GLY A 177 -19.90 -31.73 19.75
N ARG A 178 -19.32 -31.56 18.56
CA ARG A 178 -18.56 -32.59 17.83
C ARG A 178 -17.07 -32.24 17.66
N ALA A 179 -16.65 -31.06 18.12
CA ALA A 179 -15.29 -30.60 17.95
C ALA A 179 -14.31 -31.38 18.84
N ARG A 180 -13.32 -32.02 18.23
CA ARG A 180 -12.13 -32.55 18.91
C ARG A 180 -11.15 -31.42 19.23
N TYR A 181 -11.04 -30.45 18.33
CA TYR A 181 -10.18 -29.29 18.48
C TYR A 181 -10.95 -28.01 18.11
N SER A 182 -10.88 -27.01 18.99
CA SER A 182 -11.36 -25.65 18.71
C SER A 182 -10.17 -24.77 18.37
N LEU A 183 -10.21 -24.13 17.21
CA LEU A 183 -9.17 -23.26 16.67
C LEU A 183 -9.75 -21.85 16.52
N ILE A 184 -9.01 -20.84 16.96
CA ILE A 184 -9.32 -19.43 16.72
C ILE A 184 -8.23 -18.82 15.85
N ALA A 185 -8.61 -18.23 14.73
CA ALA A 185 -7.67 -17.63 13.78
C ALA A 185 -7.92 -16.13 13.60
N PRO A 186 -7.09 -15.25 14.19
CA PRO A 186 -7.09 -13.83 13.85
C PRO A 186 -6.57 -13.64 12.43
N HIS A 187 -7.29 -12.84 11.63
CA HIS A 187 -6.90 -12.60 10.23
C HIS A 187 -5.66 -11.70 10.13
N SER A 188 -5.05 -11.69 8.94
CA SER A 188 -3.89 -10.84 8.62
C SER A 188 -4.30 -9.41 8.24
N PHE A 189 -3.30 -8.55 8.04
CA PHE A 189 -3.49 -7.24 7.43
C PHE A 189 -4.16 -7.39 6.06
N LEU A 190 -5.15 -6.55 5.78
CA LEU A 190 -5.95 -6.59 4.54
C LEU A 190 -6.64 -7.94 4.32
N SER A 191 -7.30 -8.43 5.38
CA SER A 191 -8.05 -9.69 5.40
C SER A 191 -9.24 -9.57 6.35
N SER A 192 -10.10 -10.58 6.41
CA SER A 192 -11.33 -10.58 7.20
C SER A 192 -11.59 -11.96 7.84
N ARG A 193 -12.72 -12.09 8.54
CA ARG A 193 -13.23 -13.39 9.04
C ARG A 193 -13.40 -14.43 7.93
N LEU A 194 -13.54 -14.03 6.66
CA LEU A 194 -13.79 -14.96 5.56
C LEU A 194 -12.54 -15.74 5.12
N ALA A 195 -11.35 -15.32 5.58
CA ALA A 195 -10.10 -15.95 5.16
C ALA A 195 -10.00 -17.44 5.56
N GLY A 196 -10.49 -17.83 6.74
CA GLY A 196 -10.27 -19.20 7.21
C GLY A 196 -8.77 -19.55 7.28
N ILE A 197 -8.40 -20.77 6.86
CA ILE A 197 -7.00 -21.18 6.68
C ILE A 197 -6.74 -21.37 5.17
N PRO A 198 -5.89 -20.53 4.54
CA PRO A 198 -5.61 -20.64 3.12
C PRO A 198 -5.18 -22.05 2.70
N GLY A 199 -5.82 -22.59 1.66
CA GLY A 199 -5.54 -23.93 1.12
C GLY A 199 -6.18 -25.09 1.90
N VAL A 200 -6.86 -24.84 3.02
CA VAL A 200 -7.57 -25.87 3.78
C VAL A 200 -9.07 -25.84 3.44
N ARG A 201 -9.59 -26.99 2.99
CA ARG A 201 -11.01 -27.16 2.68
C ARG A 201 -11.81 -27.46 3.95
N THR A 202 -13.07 -27.02 3.98
CA THR A 202 -13.99 -27.29 5.10
C THR A 202 -14.14 -28.79 5.38
N SER A 203 -14.19 -29.64 4.34
CA SER A 203 -14.26 -31.10 4.51
C SER A 203 -13.09 -31.67 5.30
N LEU A 204 -11.88 -31.10 5.14
CA LEU A 204 -10.72 -31.53 5.91
C LEU A 204 -10.84 -31.14 7.38
N LEU A 205 -11.40 -29.96 7.67
CA LEU A 205 -11.71 -29.58 9.05
C LEU A 205 -12.73 -30.56 9.65
N GLU A 206 -13.73 -30.97 8.89
CA GLU A 206 -14.75 -31.94 9.32
C GLU A 206 -14.16 -33.32 9.61
N ASP A 207 -13.36 -33.88 8.69
CA ASP A 207 -12.70 -35.18 8.84
C ASP A 207 -11.81 -35.22 10.09
N PHE A 208 -11.15 -34.11 10.41
CA PHE A 208 -10.33 -33.99 11.60
C PHE A 208 -11.10 -33.55 12.85
N GLY A 209 -12.42 -33.36 12.77
CA GLY A 209 -13.24 -32.90 13.90
C GLY A 209 -12.79 -31.54 14.42
N VAL A 210 -12.34 -30.65 13.54
CA VAL A 210 -11.88 -29.30 13.84
C VAL A 210 -13.03 -28.33 13.71
N ARG A 211 -13.18 -27.47 14.71
CA ARG A 211 -14.00 -26.26 14.65
C ARG A 211 -13.08 -25.07 14.53
N LEU A 212 -13.11 -24.39 13.39
CA LEU A 212 -12.34 -23.18 13.13
C LEU A 212 -13.25 -21.96 13.29
N VAL A 213 -12.86 -21.04 14.16
CA VAL A 213 -13.53 -19.76 14.39
C VAL A 213 -12.60 -18.64 13.94
N THR A 214 -13.05 -17.84 12.98
CA THR A 214 -12.34 -16.67 12.48
C THR A 214 -13.17 -15.43 12.80
N PHE A 215 -12.54 -14.28 12.97
CA PHE A 215 -13.24 -13.05 13.35
C PHE A 215 -12.63 -11.82 12.73
N ASP A 216 -13.47 -10.81 12.50
CA ASP A 216 -13.02 -9.51 12.03
C ASP A 216 -12.37 -8.76 13.20
N LEU A 217 -11.11 -8.35 13.02
CA LEU A 217 -10.41 -7.50 13.98
C LEU A 217 -11.19 -6.18 14.20
N PRO A 218 -11.01 -5.47 15.32
CA PRO A 218 -11.75 -4.25 15.58
C PRO A 218 -11.63 -3.20 14.46
N GLY A 219 -12.77 -2.80 13.90
CA GLY A 219 -12.87 -1.86 12.77
C GLY A 219 -12.69 -2.48 11.38
N PHE A 220 -12.52 -3.79 11.28
CA PHE A 220 -12.55 -4.55 10.03
C PHE A 220 -13.93 -5.20 9.85
N GLY A 221 -14.29 -5.51 8.60
CA GLY A 221 -15.51 -6.26 8.30
C GLY A 221 -16.75 -5.70 8.99
N GLU A 222 -17.43 -6.52 9.77
CA GLU A 222 -18.65 -6.12 10.50
C GLU A 222 -18.43 -5.94 12.02
N SER A 223 -17.17 -5.92 12.46
CA SER A 223 -16.78 -5.64 13.84
C SER A 223 -16.72 -4.15 14.12
N ASP A 224 -17.19 -3.76 15.31
CA ASP A 224 -17.11 -2.37 15.77
C ASP A 224 -15.63 -1.97 16.02
N PRO A 225 -15.25 -0.70 15.80
CA PRO A 225 -13.90 -0.22 16.08
C PRO A 225 -13.62 -0.18 17.59
N HIS A 226 -12.36 -0.40 17.97
CA HIS A 226 -11.90 -0.27 19.36
C HIS A 226 -10.95 0.94 19.50
N PRO A 227 -11.39 2.06 20.12
CA PRO A 227 -10.59 3.28 20.17
C PRO A 227 -9.25 3.19 20.91
N SER A 228 -9.12 2.29 21.88
CA SER A 228 -7.93 2.07 22.73
C SER A 228 -7.29 0.69 22.49
N ARG A 229 -7.44 0.17 21.27
CA ARG A 229 -6.92 -1.14 20.86
C ARG A 229 -5.44 -1.32 21.16
N ASN A 230 -5.09 -2.49 21.67
CA ASN A 230 -3.72 -2.96 21.86
C ASN A 230 -3.68 -4.51 21.82
N LEU A 231 -2.50 -5.10 22.04
CA LEU A 231 -2.37 -6.56 22.02
C LEU A 231 -3.10 -7.25 23.19
N ASN A 232 -3.17 -6.62 24.37
CA ASN A 232 -3.95 -7.16 25.48
C ASN A 232 -5.45 -7.20 25.14
N SER A 233 -6.01 -6.09 24.64
CA SER A 233 -7.42 -6.07 24.21
C SER A 233 -7.69 -7.08 23.09
N SER A 234 -6.72 -7.30 22.19
CA SER A 234 -6.84 -8.34 21.16
C SER A 234 -6.90 -9.75 21.73
N ALA A 235 -6.15 -10.05 22.79
CA ALA A 235 -6.22 -11.34 23.47
C ALA A 235 -7.56 -11.51 24.20
N LEU A 236 -8.05 -10.45 24.84
CA LEU A 236 -9.37 -10.46 25.49
C LEU A 236 -10.51 -10.61 24.50
N ASP A 237 -10.45 -9.98 23.32
CA ASP A 237 -11.46 -10.17 22.26
C ASP A 237 -11.54 -11.65 21.83
N MET A 238 -10.39 -12.33 21.68
CA MET A 238 -10.37 -13.78 21.39
C MET A 238 -10.92 -14.62 22.54
N LEU A 239 -10.62 -14.26 23.80
CA LEU A 239 -11.16 -14.93 24.98
C LEU A 239 -12.69 -14.81 25.04
N HIS A 240 -13.22 -13.60 24.84
CA HIS A 240 -14.66 -13.36 24.83
C HIS A 240 -15.33 -14.07 23.67
N LEU A 241 -14.69 -14.11 22.51
CA LEU A 241 -15.15 -14.91 21.37
C LEU A 241 -15.21 -16.40 21.70
N ALA A 242 -14.13 -16.97 22.25
CA ALA A 242 -14.08 -18.37 22.65
C ALA A 242 -15.23 -18.73 23.60
N ASN A 243 -15.46 -17.89 24.62
CA ASN A 243 -16.54 -18.10 25.58
C ASN A 243 -17.92 -18.01 24.93
N ALA A 244 -18.15 -16.99 24.09
CA ALA A 244 -19.44 -16.76 23.47
C ALA A 244 -19.84 -17.85 22.47
N VAL A 245 -18.86 -18.43 21.77
CA VAL A 245 -19.09 -19.55 20.85
C VAL A 245 -19.10 -20.92 21.56
N GLY A 246 -18.98 -20.95 22.89
CA GLY A 246 -19.12 -22.18 23.68
C GLY A 246 -17.87 -23.05 23.74
N VAL A 247 -16.67 -22.45 23.64
CA VAL A 247 -15.41 -23.15 23.93
C VAL A 247 -15.14 -23.07 25.44
N SER A 248 -15.50 -24.13 26.17
CA SER A 248 -15.35 -24.21 27.63
C SER A 248 -13.90 -24.37 28.08
N ASP A 249 -13.12 -25.16 27.34
CA ASP A 249 -11.74 -25.51 27.70
C ASP A 249 -10.71 -24.58 27.03
N LYS A 250 -9.51 -25.12 26.80
CA LYS A 250 -8.44 -24.48 26.04
C LYS A 250 -8.69 -24.59 24.53
N PHE A 251 -8.25 -23.59 23.77
CA PHE A 251 -8.31 -23.59 22.30
C PHE A 251 -6.94 -23.38 21.67
N TRP A 252 -6.83 -23.76 20.39
CA TRP A 252 -5.66 -23.54 19.57
C TRP A 252 -5.74 -22.17 18.89
N VAL A 253 -4.61 -21.47 18.78
CA VAL A 253 -4.54 -20.22 18.01
C VAL A 253 -3.80 -20.45 16.71
N VAL A 254 -4.37 -20.03 15.59
CA VAL A 254 -3.72 -20.12 14.27
C VAL A 254 -3.42 -18.73 13.75
N GLY A 255 -2.14 -18.38 13.69
CA GLY A 255 -1.69 -17.05 13.25
C GLY A 255 -0.93 -17.11 11.93
N TYR A 256 -1.47 -16.50 10.89
CA TYR A 256 -0.75 -16.28 9.63
C TYR A 256 -0.15 -14.88 9.61
N SER A 257 1.11 -14.70 9.20
CA SER A 257 1.73 -13.39 8.98
C SER A 257 1.53 -12.41 10.15
N SER A 258 0.91 -11.24 9.93
CA SER A 258 0.56 -10.28 10.98
C SER A 258 -0.42 -10.83 12.03
N GLY A 259 -1.25 -11.82 11.66
CA GLY A 259 -2.11 -12.56 12.58
C GLY A 259 -1.34 -13.24 13.71
N SER A 260 -0.06 -13.57 13.50
CA SER A 260 0.82 -14.14 14.53
C SER A 260 1.06 -13.19 15.71
N MET A 261 0.97 -11.86 15.52
CA MET A 261 1.08 -10.91 16.65
C MET A 261 -0.06 -11.10 17.65
N HIS A 262 -1.26 -11.39 17.15
CA HIS A 262 -2.42 -11.71 17.99
C HIS A 262 -2.25 -13.07 18.66
N ALA A 263 -1.63 -14.05 18.00
CA ALA A 263 -1.27 -15.33 18.63
C ALA A 263 -0.27 -15.14 19.78
N TRP A 264 0.77 -14.32 19.59
CA TRP A 264 1.71 -13.96 20.67
C TRP A 264 1.00 -13.25 21.83
N ALA A 265 0.04 -12.38 21.53
CA ALA A 265 -0.77 -11.74 22.56
C ALA A 265 -1.62 -12.75 23.34
N ALA A 266 -2.24 -13.73 22.68
CA ALA A 266 -3.00 -14.78 23.35
C ALA A 266 -2.10 -15.58 24.32
N LEU A 267 -0.94 -16.01 23.83
CA LEU A 267 0.06 -16.73 24.62
C LEU A 267 0.53 -15.92 25.85
N ARG A 268 0.55 -14.59 25.75
CA ARG A 268 0.96 -13.70 26.84
C ARG A 268 -0.14 -13.43 27.86
N TYR A 269 -1.35 -13.10 27.40
CA TYR A 269 -2.39 -12.49 28.23
C TYR A 269 -3.48 -13.47 28.66
N ILE A 270 -3.66 -14.56 27.92
CA ILE A 270 -4.65 -15.61 28.24
C ILE A 270 -4.06 -17.02 28.18
N PRO A 271 -2.83 -17.27 28.70
CA PRO A 271 -2.14 -18.56 28.56
C PRO A 271 -2.97 -19.75 29.06
N ASP A 272 -3.75 -19.55 30.13
CA ASP A 272 -4.61 -20.59 30.73
C ASP A 272 -5.74 -21.07 29.80
N ARG A 273 -6.03 -20.31 28.74
CA ARG A 273 -7.08 -20.61 27.75
C ARG A 273 -6.51 -21.08 26.41
N VAL A 274 -5.18 -21.12 26.27
CA VAL A 274 -4.51 -21.52 25.03
C VAL A 274 -3.92 -22.92 25.19
N ALA A 275 -4.36 -23.86 24.35
CA ALA A 275 -3.77 -25.21 24.26
C ALA A 275 -2.42 -25.17 23.52
N GLY A 276 -2.31 -24.25 22.57
CA GLY A 276 -1.09 -23.96 21.84
C GLY A 276 -1.34 -23.04 20.65
N ALA A 277 -0.27 -22.72 19.93
CA ALA A 277 -0.32 -21.84 18.76
C ALA A 277 0.39 -22.47 17.55
N ALA A 278 -0.25 -22.43 16.40
CA ALA A 278 0.37 -22.74 15.10
C ALA A 278 0.51 -21.45 14.31
N MET A 279 1.75 -21.08 13.97
CA MET A 279 2.07 -19.86 13.26
C MET A 279 2.75 -20.12 11.93
N PHE A 280 2.28 -19.46 10.89
CA PHE A 280 2.72 -19.64 9.51
C PHE A 280 3.24 -18.32 8.96
N ALA A 281 4.50 -18.32 8.51
CA ALA A 281 5.23 -17.10 8.13
C ALA A 281 5.09 -15.97 9.18
N PRO A 282 5.42 -16.23 10.46
CA PRO A 282 5.09 -15.32 11.55
C PRO A 282 5.72 -13.93 11.39
N MET A 283 4.93 -12.89 11.66
CA MET A 283 5.46 -11.55 11.84
C MET A 283 6.08 -11.39 13.23
N ILE A 284 7.30 -10.88 13.28
CA ILE A 284 7.95 -10.37 14.49
C ILE A 284 8.21 -8.87 14.28
N ASN A 285 8.13 -8.08 15.35
CA ASN A 285 8.46 -6.66 15.29
C ASN A 285 9.92 -6.47 14.83
N PRO A 286 10.18 -5.83 13.67
CA PRO A 286 11.54 -5.65 13.14
C PRO A 286 12.38 -4.64 13.92
N TYR A 287 11.82 -4.08 15.00
CA TYR A 287 12.48 -3.20 15.96
C TYR A 287 12.48 -3.79 17.38
N GLU A 288 12.28 -5.09 17.52
CA GLU A 288 12.30 -5.78 18.82
C GLU A 288 13.63 -5.53 19.54
N PRO A 289 13.63 -4.94 20.76
CA PRO A 289 14.86 -4.63 21.47
C PRO A 289 15.76 -5.82 21.79
N SER A 290 15.22 -7.05 21.82
CA SER A 290 16.03 -8.25 22.04
C SER A 290 16.78 -8.75 20.81
N MET A 291 16.49 -8.23 19.61
CA MET A 291 17.25 -8.60 18.40
C MET A 291 18.65 -8.00 18.43
N THR A 292 19.63 -8.81 18.04
CA THR A 292 20.99 -8.33 17.75
C THR A 292 20.98 -7.42 16.52
N LYS A 293 22.02 -6.58 16.38
CA LYS A 293 22.17 -5.70 15.21
C LYS A 293 22.24 -6.50 13.90
N GLU A 294 22.81 -7.70 13.93
CA GLU A 294 22.94 -8.57 12.77
C GLU A 294 21.60 -9.21 12.38
N GLU A 295 20.83 -9.70 13.35
CA GLU A 295 19.46 -10.20 13.10
C GLU A 295 18.59 -9.10 12.50
N MET A 296 18.60 -7.91 13.12
CA MET A 296 17.86 -6.76 12.60
C MET A 296 18.32 -6.44 11.16
N ARG A 297 19.62 -6.32 10.91
CA ARG A 297 20.17 -6.06 9.56
C ARG A 297 19.67 -7.09 8.53
N ARG A 298 19.75 -8.38 8.84
CA ARG A 298 19.28 -9.47 7.97
C ARG A 298 17.78 -9.38 7.69
N THR A 299 16.96 -9.17 8.73
CA THR A 299 15.52 -8.99 8.58
C THR A 299 15.20 -7.83 7.63
N TRP A 300 15.88 -6.69 7.77
CA TRP A 300 15.69 -5.57 6.86
C TRP A 300 16.20 -5.88 5.45
N GLU A 301 17.37 -6.52 5.30
CA GLU A 301 17.97 -6.85 3.99
C GLU A 301 17.09 -7.71 3.08
N GLU A 302 16.37 -8.67 3.65
CA GLU A 302 15.45 -9.53 2.90
C GLU A 302 14.21 -8.78 2.39
N TRP A 303 13.87 -7.62 2.96
CA TRP A 303 12.66 -6.89 2.61
C TRP A 303 12.86 -5.93 1.45
N LEU A 304 11.87 -5.86 0.55
CA LEU A 304 11.85 -4.89 -0.53
C LEU A 304 11.88 -3.44 0.01
N PRO A 305 12.57 -2.49 -0.66
CA PRO A 305 12.67 -1.10 -0.21
C PRO A 305 11.32 -0.45 0.09
N ARG A 306 10.29 -0.74 -0.73
CA ARG A 306 8.92 -0.28 -0.52
C ARG A 306 8.35 -0.76 0.81
N ARG A 307 8.56 -2.04 1.17
CA ARG A 307 8.12 -2.59 2.47
C ARG A 307 8.84 -1.88 3.61
N ARG A 308 10.17 -1.69 3.50
CA ARG A 308 10.94 -0.99 4.55
C ARG A 308 10.41 0.42 4.80
N PHE A 309 10.16 1.15 3.72
CA PHE A 309 9.60 2.51 3.77
C PHE A 309 8.22 2.54 4.43
N MET A 310 7.34 1.58 4.15
CA MET A 310 6.02 1.52 4.78
C MET A 310 6.11 1.28 6.30
N TYR A 311 7.04 0.44 6.77
CA TYR A 311 7.26 0.21 8.21
C TYR A 311 7.88 1.43 8.89
N PHE A 312 8.80 2.13 8.20
CA PHE A 312 9.31 3.41 8.68
C PHE A 312 8.18 4.45 8.83
N LEU A 313 7.30 4.57 7.83
CA LEU A 313 6.12 5.45 7.92
C LEU A 313 5.19 5.04 9.05
N ALA A 314 4.90 3.75 9.21
CA ALA A 314 4.08 3.26 10.33
C ALA A 314 4.65 3.67 11.68
N ARG A 315 5.98 3.60 11.85
CA ARG A 315 6.65 3.93 13.11
C ARG A 315 6.72 5.43 13.36
N ARG A 316 7.08 6.24 12.35
CA ARG A 316 7.44 7.65 12.54
C ARG A 316 6.32 8.63 12.16
N PHE A 317 5.53 8.29 11.15
CA PHE A 317 4.51 9.16 10.55
C PHE A 317 3.24 8.39 10.13
N PRO A 318 2.57 7.66 11.04
CA PRO A 318 1.49 6.74 10.69
C PRO A 318 0.32 7.39 9.94
N LYS A 319 0.06 8.68 10.17
CA LYS A 319 -0.99 9.43 9.47
C LYS A 319 -0.76 9.50 7.94
N LEU A 320 0.50 9.45 7.48
CA LEU A 320 0.83 9.47 6.05
C LEU A 320 0.38 8.20 5.34
N LEU A 321 0.22 7.08 6.05
CA LEU A 321 -0.29 5.84 5.49
C LEU A 321 -1.72 5.97 4.98
N SER A 322 -2.55 6.86 5.57
CA SER A 322 -3.93 7.10 5.14
C SER A 322 -4.02 7.46 3.66
N PHE A 323 -3.11 8.32 3.18
CA PHE A 323 -3.06 8.72 1.78
C PHE A 323 -2.72 7.55 0.86
N SER A 324 -1.73 6.74 1.25
CA SER A 324 -1.35 5.55 0.50
C SER A 324 -2.50 4.54 0.44
N TYR A 325 -3.14 4.23 1.56
CA TYR A 325 -4.25 3.26 1.62
C TYR A 325 -5.48 3.71 0.84
N ARG A 326 -5.82 5.01 0.85
CA ARG A 326 -6.91 5.59 0.04
C ARG A 326 -6.68 5.45 -1.47
N ARG A 327 -5.44 5.67 -1.92
CA ARG A 327 -5.07 5.50 -3.34
C ARG A 327 -4.86 4.03 -3.71
N SER A 328 -4.64 3.20 -2.70
CA SER A 328 -4.51 1.76 -2.82
C SER A 328 -5.88 1.11 -2.50
N PHE A 329 -6.03 0.30 -1.44
CA PHE A 329 -7.06 -0.77 -1.39
C PHE A 329 -8.42 -0.19 -1.07
N LEU A 330 -8.46 1.06 -0.63
CA LEU A 330 -9.66 1.83 -0.41
C LEU A 330 -10.04 2.70 -1.63
N SER A 331 -9.40 2.52 -2.78
CA SER A 331 -9.73 3.25 -4.02
C SER A 331 -11.05 2.81 -4.67
N GLY A 332 -11.66 1.73 -4.16
CA GLY A 332 -12.86 1.12 -4.75
C GLY A 332 -12.59 0.24 -5.98
N LYS A 333 -11.32 0.01 -6.29
CA LYS A 333 -10.86 -0.83 -7.41
C LYS A 333 -9.99 -1.95 -6.87
N HIS A 334 -10.25 -3.18 -7.31
CA HIS A 334 -9.33 -4.28 -7.14
C HIS A 334 -8.11 -4.03 -8.03
N GLY A 335 -6.92 -4.02 -7.43
CA GLY A 335 -5.66 -4.08 -8.16
C GLY A 335 -5.15 -5.51 -8.22
N ARG A 336 -4.19 -5.81 -9.11
CA ARG A 336 -3.56 -7.14 -9.13
C ARG A 336 -2.94 -7.50 -7.77
N ILE A 337 -3.13 -8.73 -7.32
CA ILE A 337 -2.72 -9.25 -6.00
C ILE A 337 -1.23 -8.97 -5.68
N ASP A 338 -0.35 -9.11 -6.68
CA ASP A 338 1.10 -8.84 -6.60
C ASP A 338 1.45 -7.38 -6.31
N LYS A 339 0.59 -6.41 -6.67
CA LYS A 339 0.82 -4.99 -6.37
C LYS A 339 0.61 -4.65 -4.88
N TRP A 340 -0.16 -5.47 -4.17
CA TRP A 340 -0.58 -5.28 -2.77
C TRP A 340 0.29 -6.05 -1.79
N MET A 341 0.67 -7.26 -2.18
CA MET A 341 1.65 -8.08 -1.50
C MET A 341 2.93 -8.05 -2.34
N PRO A 342 3.80 -7.03 -2.19
CA PRO A 342 5.08 -7.00 -2.86
C PRO A 342 5.98 -8.04 -2.15
N LEU A 343 5.71 -9.30 -2.47
CA LEU A 343 6.50 -10.47 -2.17
C LEU A 343 7.14 -10.87 -3.50
N SER A 344 8.38 -11.33 -3.47
CA SER A 344 8.99 -11.96 -4.63
C SER A 344 8.30 -13.31 -4.85
N LEU A 345 7.17 -13.32 -5.54
CA LEU A 345 6.43 -14.54 -5.87
C LEU A 345 7.32 -15.41 -6.77
N LYS A 346 7.43 -16.70 -6.44
CA LYS A 346 8.06 -17.65 -7.37
C LYS A 346 7.02 -18.01 -8.43
N LYS A 347 7.47 -18.46 -9.61
CA LYS A 347 6.59 -18.90 -10.72
C LYS A 347 5.47 -19.89 -10.31
N LYS A 348 5.69 -20.71 -9.28
CA LYS A 348 4.66 -21.63 -8.75
C LYS A 348 3.55 -20.92 -7.98
N ASP A 349 3.87 -19.82 -7.31
CA ASP A 349 2.92 -19.00 -6.57
C ASP A 349 2.11 -18.10 -7.53
N GLU A 350 2.72 -17.69 -8.65
CA GLU A 350 2.02 -16.97 -9.73
C GLU A 350 0.84 -17.77 -10.27
N VAL A 351 1.04 -19.07 -10.55
CA VAL A 351 -0.02 -19.95 -11.07
C VAL A 351 -1.19 -20.11 -10.09
N LEU A 352 -0.92 -20.13 -8.78
CA LEU A 352 -1.98 -20.21 -7.76
C LEU A 352 -2.77 -18.90 -7.67
N ILE A 353 -2.09 -17.76 -7.79
CA ILE A 353 -2.70 -16.43 -7.74
C ILE A 353 -3.56 -16.15 -8.97
N GLU A 354 -3.19 -16.73 -10.11
CA GLU A 354 -3.95 -16.65 -11.37
C GLU A 354 -5.13 -17.64 -11.42
N ASP A 355 -5.28 -18.54 -10.44
CA ASP A 355 -6.45 -19.42 -10.33
C ASP A 355 -7.72 -18.58 -10.07
N PRO A 356 -8.75 -18.63 -10.93
CA PRO A 356 -9.98 -17.85 -10.77
C PRO A 356 -10.68 -18.06 -9.42
N ILE A 357 -10.60 -19.28 -8.86
CA ILE A 357 -11.20 -19.59 -7.55
C ILE A 357 -10.46 -18.85 -6.45
N PHE A 358 -9.13 -18.85 -6.50
CA PHE A 358 -8.30 -18.12 -5.54
C PHE A 358 -8.48 -16.61 -5.68
N GLU A 359 -8.53 -16.11 -6.92
CA GLU A 359 -8.77 -14.70 -7.21
C GLU A 359 -10.14 -14.23 -6.67
N GLU A 360 -11.20 -15.01 -6.86
CA GLU A 360 -12.54 -14.69 -6.33
C GLU A 360 -12.56 -14.68 -4.80
N TYR A 361 -11.99 -15.72 -4.19
CA TYR A 361 -11.87 -15.82 -2.73
C TYR A 361 -11.08 -14.63 -2.15
N TRP A 362 -9.93 -14.30 -2.74
CA TRP A 362 -9.10 -13.17 -2.31
C TRP A 362 -9.86 -11.84 -2.44
N HIS A 363 -10.50 -11.61 -3.58
CA HIS A 363 -11.30 -10.40 -3.77
C HIS A 363 -12.43 -10.28 -2.75
N ARG A 364 -13.11 -11.39 -2.42
CA ARG A 364 -14.18 -11.40 -1.43
C ARG A 364 -13.67 -11.08 -0.02
N ASP A 365 -12.52 -11.62 0.36
CA ASP A 365 -11.90 -11.35 1.66
C ASP A 365 -11.42 -9.90 1.78
N VAL A 366 -10.78 -9.38 0.72
CA VAL A 366 -10.37 -7.96 0.67
C VAL A 366 -11.58 -7.05 0.73
N GLU A 367 -12.62 -7.30 -0.06
CA GLU A 367 -13.90 -6.55 -0.05
C GLU A 367 -14.49 -6.47 1.35
N GLU A 368 -14.51 -7.60 2.06
CA GLU A 368 -14.99 -7.67 3.43
C GLU A 368 -14.10 -6.86 4.37
N SER A 369 -12.76 -7.00 4.28
CA SER A 369 -11.81 -6.27 5.13
C SER A 369 -11.95 -4.75 5.04
N ILE A 370 -12.26 -4.23 3.85
CA ILE A 370 -12.34 -2.80 3.57
C ILE A 370 -13.76 -2.22 3.63
N ARG A 371 -14.79 -3.02 3.89
CA ARG A 371 -16.20 -2.61 3.73
C ARG A 371 -16.59 -1.34 4.48
N GLN A 372 -15.93 -1.05 5.60
CA GLN A 372 -16.17 0.16 6.40
C GLN A 372 -15.59 1.44 5.77
N GLY A 373 -14.72 1.32 4.76
CA GLY A 373 -14.11 2.46 4.07
C GLY A 373 -13.15 3.30 4.94
N ASN A 374 -12.76 2.80 6.11
CA ASN A 374 -11.99 3.56 7.10
C ASN A 374 -10.51 3.18 7.07
N THR A 375 -9.61 4.17 6.97
CA THR A 375 -8.16 3.92 7.02
C THR A 375 -7.64 3.63 8.42
N LYS A 376 -8.35 4.06 9.47
CA LYS A 376 -7.86 4.05 10.85
C LYS A 376 -7.47 2.62 11.33
N PRO A 377 -8.30 1.57 11.16
CA PRO A 377 -7.96 0.22 11.61
C PRO A 377 -6.70 -0.35 10.92
N PHE A 378 -6.50 -0.04 9.64
CA PHE A 378 -5.30 -0.45 8.90
C PHE A 378 -4.05 0.27 9.42
N ILE A 379 -4.16 1.56 9.75
CA ILE A 379 -3.05 2.32 10.34
C ILE A 379 -2.71 1.75 11.72
N GLU A 380 -3.71 1.44 12.54
CA GLU A 380 -3.52 0.82 13.86
C GLU A 380 -2.81 -0.53 13.75
N GLU A 381 -3.23 -1.40 12.82
CA GLU A 381 -2.55 -2.67 12.56
C GLU A 381 -1.11 -2.50 12.07
N ALA A 382 -0.86 -1.55 11.17
CA ALA A 382 0.50 -1.26 10.71
C ALA A 382 1.40 -0.73 11.84
N VAL A 383 0.84 0.10 12.74
CA VAL A 383 1.54 0.61 13.93
C VAL A 383 1.85 -0.53 14.90
N LEU A 384 0.91 -1.45 15.13
CA LEU A 384 1.12 -2.59 16.02
C LEU A 384 2.32 -3.44 15.60
N GLN A 385 2.57 -3.59 14.29
CA GLN A 385 3.73 -4.33 13.75
C GLN A 385 5.09 -3.71 14.09
N VAL A 386 5.16 -2.43 14.44
CA VAL A 386 6.41 -1.69 14.71
C VAL A 386 6.49 -1.06 16.09
N SER A 387 5.43 -1.21 16.88
CA SER A 387 5.30 -0.69 18.24
C SER A 387 5.87 -1.65 19.28
N ASN A 388 6.22 -1.13 20.45
CA ASN A 388 6.55 -2.00 21.58
C ASN A 388 5.28 -2.74 22.04
N TRP A 389 5.32 -4.07 22.05
CA TRP A 389 4.20 -4.94 22.38
C TRP A 389 3.85 -4.98 23.88
N GLY A 390 4.67 -4.35 24.72
CA GLY A 390 4.51 -4.38 26.19
C GLY A 390 4.98 -5.69 26.84
N PHE A 391 5.51 -6.61 26.03
CA PHE A 391 6.19 -7.83 26.45
C PHE A 391 7.23 -8.20 25.38
N ARG A 392 8.31 -8.87 25.80
CA ARG A 392 9.26 -9.50 24.88
C ARG A 392 8.87 -10.94 24.66
N LEU A 393 9.24 -11.51 23.52
CA LEU A 393 9.05 -12.95 23.29
C LEU A 393 9.79 -13.81 24.32
N ALA A 394 10.92 -13.31 24.85
CA ALA A 394 11.64 -13.94 25.96
C ALA A 394 10.90 -13.89 27.30
N ASP A 395 9.87 -13.04 27.45
CA ASP A 395 9.06 -12.91 28.66
C ASP A 395 7.85 -13.84 28.67
N LEU A 396 7.49 -14.43 27.52
CA LEU A 396 6.55 -15.54 27.48
C LEU A 396 7.12 -16.62 28.39
N GLN A 397 6.34 -17.13 29.35
CA GLN A 397 6.84 -17.91 30.49
C GLN A 397 7.43 -19.25 30.06
N VAL A 398 8.65 -19.23 29.54
CA VAL A 398 9.45 -20.39 29.20
C VAL A 398 10.17 -20.84 30.47
N ARG A 399 9.83 -22.03 30.97
CA ARG A 399 10.59 -22.83 31.92
C ARG A 399 12.06 -22.76 31.52
N LYS A 400 12.91 -22.25 32.41
CA LYS A 400 14.36 -22.36 32.28
C LYS A 400 14.80 -23.55 33.12
N GLU A 401 15.26 -24.62 32.48
CA GLU A 401 15.94 -25.70 33.20
C GLU A 401 17.40 -25.31 33.36
N CYS A 402 17.72 -24.67 34.49
CA CYS A 402 19.11 -24.55 34.90
C CYS A 402 19.46 -25.80 35.73
N GLN A 403 20.45 -26.60 35.31
CA GLN A 403 20.90 -27.76 36.09
C GLN A 403 21.40 -27.31 37.47
N ARG A 404 20.55 -27.43 38.50
CA ARG A 404 20.94 -27.22 39.89
C ARG A 404 20.62 -28.45 40.72
N ARG A 405 21.47 -29.47 40.61
CA ARG A 405 21.57 -30.50 41.65
C ARG A 405 23.03 -30.88 41.87
N GLY A 406 23.58 -30.45 42.99
CA GLY A 406 24.93 -30.82 43.47
C GLY A 406 25.77 -29.61 43.89
N PHE A 407 26.76 -29.87 44.76
CA PHE A 407 27.71 -28.87 45.26
C PHE A 407 28.70 -28.40 44.17
N LEU A 408 29.05 -29.27 43.21
CA LEU A 408 30.01 -28.97 42.14
C LEU A 408 29.51 -27.96 41.08
N PRO A 409 28.27 -28.04 40.56
CA PRO A 409 27.72 -27.03 39.65
C PRO A 409 27.59 -25.63 40.28
N TRP A 410 27.31 -25.55 41.58
CA TRP A 410 27.23 -24.26 42.31
C TRP A 410 28.59 -23.55 42.36
N LEU A 411 29.69 -24.29 42.52
CA LEU A 411 31.05 -23.75 42.47
C LEU A 411 31.45 -23.28 41.07
N ARG A 412 31.01 -23.97 40.00
CA ARG A 412 31.26 -23.53 38.61
C ARG A 412 30.51 -22.23 38.26
N ALA A 413 29.27 -22.09 38.72
CA ALA A 413 28.46 -20.89 38.48
C ALA A 413 29.02 -19.58 39.08
N MET A 414 29.95 -19.65 40.06
CA MET A 414 30.63 -18.46 40.60
C MET A 414 31.72 -17.91 39.67
N TYR A 415 32.22 -18.72 38.72
CA TYR A 415 33.36 -18.36 37.86
C TYR A 415 33.05 -18.37 36.36
N SER A 416 31.86 -18.83 35.95
CA SER A 416 31.38 -18.78 34.57
C SER A 416 29.90 -18.38 34.50
N GLN A 417 29.53 -17.52 33.53
CA GLN A 417 28.13 -17.36 33.14
C GLN A 417 27.65 -18.68 32.52
N GLU A 418 26.91 -19.50 33.27
CA GLU A 418 26.32 -20.72 32.72
C GLU A 418 25.08 -20.40 31.89
N GLU A 419 25.01 -20.98 30.69
CA GLU A 419 23.87 -20.91 29.78
C GLU A 419 22.73 -21.81 30.30
N CYS A 420 21.67 -21.21 30.83
CA CYS A 420 20.43 -21.95 31.10
C CYS A 420 19.73 -22.27 29.77
N GLU A 421 19.38 -23.53 29.55
CA GLU A 421 18.58 -23.95 28.40
C GLU A 421 17.09 -23.63 28.62
N LEU A 422 16.44 -23.16 27.54
CA LEU A 422 15.01 -22.85 27.50
C LEU A 422 14.21 -24.16 27.32
N ALA A 423 13.44 -24.55 28.34
CA ALA A 423 12.74 -25.84 28.46
C ALA A 423 11.20 -25.77 28.25
N GLY A 424 10.70 -24.83 27.45
CA GLY A 424 9.28 -24.75 27.06
C GLY A 424 8.37 -24.03 28.08
N PHE A 425 7.05 -23.95 27.88
CA PHE A 425 6.13 -23.16 28.74
C PHE A 425 5.80 -23.85 30.07
N LEU A 426 5.31 -23.10 31.09
CA LEU A 426 4.93 -23.65 32.41
C LEU A 426 3.81 -24.72 32.31
N ASP A 427 2.84 -24.50 31.43
CA ASP A 427 1.91 -25.52 30.93
C ASP A 427 2.43 -26.05 29.59
N PRO A 428 2.05 -27.27 29.14
CA PRO A 428 2.41 -27.80 27.83
C PRO A 428 1.69 -27.04 26.71
N ILE A 429 2.08 -25.78 26.50
CA ILE A 429 1.64 -24.96 25.38
C ILE A 429 2.47 -25.38 24.18
N HIS A 430 1.84 -26.02 23.22
CA HIS A 430 2.52 -26.43 22.00
C HIS A 430 2.65 -25.24 21.05
N ILE A 431 3.86 -24.99 20.55
CA ILE A 431 4.09 -23.95 19.53
C ILE A 431 4.68 -24.61 18.30
N TRP A 432 4.02 -24.42 17.17
CA TRP A 432 4.55 -24.78 15.85
C TRP A 432 4.76 -23.53 15.03
N GLN A 433 5.98 -23.34 14.55
CA GLN A 433 6.32 -22.27 13.62
C GLN A 433 6.74 -22.91 12.31
N VAL A 434 5.96 -22.65 11.27
CA VAL A 434 6.26 -23.12 9.92
C VAL A 434 6.70 -21.92 9.09
N CYS A 435 8.01 -21.86 8.86
CA CYS A 435 8.60 -21.01 7.85
C CYS A 435 8.46 -21.70 6.49
N ILE A 436 7.27 -21.62 5.87
CA ILE A 436 7.03 -22.20 4.53
C ILE A 436 7.81 -21.39 3.49
N ILE A 437 8.88 -21.97 2.93
CA ILE A 437 9.61 -21.77 1.63
C ILE A 437 9.50 -20.40 0.91
N PHE A 438 9.26 -19.33 1.63
CA PHE A 438 9.92 -18.05 1.45
C PHE A 438 11.00 -18.07 2.53
N ARG A 439 12.28 -17.94 2.15
CA ARG A 439 13.31 -17.60 3.13
C ARG A 439 12.97 -16.20 3.64
N LEU A 440 12.11 -16.17 4.65
CA LEU A 440 11.94 -15.10 5.60
C LEU A 440 12.23 -15.81 6.91
N THR A 441 13.47 -15.62 7.32
CA THR A 441 14.05 -15.98 8.61
C THR A 441 13.00 -16.22 9.72
N CYS A 442 12.78 -17.49 10.04
CA CYS A 442 12.93 -17.94 11.43
C CYS A 442 14.44 -17.79 11.74
#